data_AF-A0A972A0F6-F1
#
_entry.id   AF-A0A972A0F6-F1
#
_cell.length_a   1.000
_cell.length_b   1.000
_cell.length_c   1.000
_cell.angle_alpha   90.00
_cell.angle_beta   90.00
_cell.angle_gamma   90.00
#
_symmetry.space_group_name_H-M   'P 1'
#
loop_
_entity.id
_entity.type
_entity.pdbx_description
1 polymer ?
#
loop_
_entity_poly.entity_id
_entity_poly.type
_entity_poly.pdbx_seq_one_letter_code
_entity_poly.pdbx_strand_id
1 'polypeptide(L)'
;MDRAFWNVLAFLLCAVLMFLFPLMTVLDRQDDIAYNVVLAECNRFVDACRDTGYITPDMYMEFTNRVNSTGNTYTIRLSHIKRSVNPIYKQINGNLSFTGEYEITHIKYGENDILGVLYPDNPTLPAHDKSRRYDMSMGDLFFVEVQNKGKTMATAVRDMILFRNTDYPAIFVRAGGMVRNEAY
;
A
#
# COMPACT_ATOMS: atom_id res chain seq x y z
N MET A 1 23.68 55.58 -3.49
CA MET A 1 24.11 54.22 -3.08
C MET A 1 22.95 53.23 -3.08
N ASP A 2 21.73 53.66 -2.76
CA ASP A 2 20.56 52.78 -2.61
C ASP A 2 20.17 51.98 -3.87
N ARG A 3 20.27 52.57 -5.06
CA ARG A 3 19.96 51.84 -6.31
C ARG A 3 20.91 50.67 -6.59
N ALA A 4 22.19 50.83 -6.26
CA ALA A 4 23.17 49.77 -6.46
C ALA A 4 22.91 48.58 -5.52
N PHE A 5 22.54 48.86 -4.26
CA PHE A 5 22.16 47.82 -3.30
C PHE A 5 20.93 47.03 -3.75
N TRP A 6 19.86 47.71 -4.18
CA TRP A 6 18.66 47.04 -4.69
C TRP A 6 18.93 46.22 -5.96
N ASN A 7 19.78 46.71 -6.86
CA ASN A 7 20.17 45.97 -8.06
C ASN A 7 20.97 44.69 -7.73
N VAL A 8 21.90 44.78 -6.78
CA VAL A 8 22.67 43.61 -6.32
C VAL A 8 21.76 42.60 -5.62
N LEU A 9 20.83 43.06 -4.79
CA LEU A 9 19.83 42.20 -4.13
C LEU A 9 18.92 41.51 -5.16
N ALA A 10 18.42 42.25 -6.15
CA ALA A 10 17.57 41.71 -7.21
C ALA A 10 18.30 40.66 -8.05
N PHE A 11 19.58 40.90 -8.37
CA PHE A 11 20.42 39.95 -9.09
C PHE A 11 20.62 38.66 -8.28
N LEU A 12 20.93 38.77 -6.98
CA LEU A 12 21.09 37.63 -6.10
C LEU A 12 19.78 36.82 -5.97
N LEU A 13 18.64 37.50 -5.84
CA LEU A 13 17.33 36.85 -5.79
C LEU A 13 17.01 36.12 -7.09
N CYS A 14 17.29 36.73 -8.25
CA CYS A 14 17.15 36.07 -9.56
C CYS A 14 18.03 34.82 -9.67
N ALA A 15 19.28 34.88 -9.23
CA ALA A 15 20.18 33.74 -9.24
C ALA A 15 19.65 32.58 -8.38
N VAL A 16 19.10 32.88 -7.20
CA VAL A 16 18.46 31.88 -6.33
C VAL A 16 17.22 31.28 -6.99
N LEU A 17 16.33 32.10 -7.58
CA LEU A 17 15.13 31.62 -8.28
C LEU A 17 15.47 30.72 -9.48
N MET A 18 16.52 31.05 -10.23
CA MET A 18 17.01 30.22 -11.34
C MET A 18 17.49 28.84 -10.89
N PHE A 19 17.90 28.67 -9.63
CA PHE A 19 18.25 27.37 -9.06
C PHE A 19 17.05 26.65 -8.43
N LEU A 20 16.18 27.38 -7.73
CA LEU A 20 15.02 26.80 -7.07
C LEU A 20 14.02 26.19 -8.05
N PHE A 21 13.77 26.85 -9.19
CA PHE A 21 12.83 26.34 -10.18
C PHE A 21 13.23 24.96 -10.74
N PRO A 22 14.43 24.76 -11.32
CA PRO A 22 14.83 23.44 -11.80
C PRO A 22 14.91 22.41 -10.68
N LEU A 23 15.36 22.79 -9.48
CA LEU A 23 15.38 21.89 -8.32
C LEU A 23 13.97 21.35 -8.02
N MET A 24 12.96 22.21 -7.96
CA MET A 24 11.56 21.78 -7.74
C MET A 24 11.10 20.81 -8.84
N THR A 25 11.38 21.11 -10.11
CA THR A 25 10.97 20.21 -11.20
C THR A 25 11.63 18.84 -11.16
N VAL A 26 12.87 18.76 -10.65
CA VAL A 26 13.57 17.47 -10.48
C VAL A 26 12.96 16.68 -9.32
N LEU A 27 12.64 17.35 -8.21
CA LEU A 27 12.00 16.72 -7.06
C LEU A 27 10.59 16.22 -7.40
N ASP A 28 9.78 17.00 -8.11
CA ASP A 28 8.46 16.56 -8.58
C ASP A 28 8.57 15.32 -9.48
N ARG A 29 9.54 15.31 -10.41
CA ARG A 29 9.79 14.13 -11.25
C ARG A 29 10.24 12.92 -10.45
N GLN A 30 11.02 13.12 -9.39
CA GLN A 30 11.44 12.04 -8.51
C GLN A 30 10.25 11.42 -7.78
N ASP A 31 9.30 12.25 -7.31
CA ASP A 31 8.05 11.78 -6.70
C ASP A 31 7.17 11.03 -7.72
N ASP A 32 7.05 11.52 -8.96
CA ASP A 32 6.32 10.83 -10.03
C ASP A 32 6.93 9.46 -10.36
N ILE A 33 8.26 9.37 -10.43
CA ILE A 33 8.96 8.10 -10.65
C ILE A 33 8.68 7.15 -9.47
N ALA A 34 8.79 7.63 -8.24
CA ALA A 34 8.50 6.84 -7.05
C ALA A 34 7.05 6.33 -7.05
N TYR A 35 6.08 7.17 -7.40
CA TYR A 35 4.68 6.79 -7.54
C TYR A 35 4.51 5.64 -8.55
N ASN A 36 5.09 5.76 -9.74
CA ASN A 36 4.97 4.74 -10.79
C ASN A 36 5.64 3.42 -10.40
N VAL A 37 6.80 3.47 -9.73
CA VAL A 37 7.46 2.26 -9.21
C VAL A 37 6.58 1.59 -8.16
N VAL A 38 6.05 2.34 -7.20
CA VAL A 38 5.15 1.79 -6.17
C VAL A 38 3.89 1.19 -6.80
N LEU A 39 3.28 1.88 -7.78
CA LEU A 39 2.12 1.38 -8.52
C LEU A 39 2.42 0.07 -9.25
N ALA A 40 3.54 0.00 -9.95
CA ALA A 40 3.95 -1.21 -10.66
C ALA A 40 4.18 -2.38 -9.69
N GLU A 41 4.91 -2.16 -8.59
CA GLU A 41 5.18 -3.20 -7.60
C GLU A 41 3.91 -3.62 -6.82
N CYS A 42 3.00 -2.69 -6.54
CA CYS A 42 1.69 -3.02 -5.95
C CYS A 42 0.87 -3.91 -6.86
N ASN A 43 0.78 -3.57 -8.15
CA ASN A 43 0.07 -4.41 -9.12
C ASN A 43 0.73 -5.78 -9.25
N ARG A 44 2.06 -5.84 -9.32
CA ARG A 44 2.81 -7.10 -9.40
C ARG A 44 2.55 -7.99 -8.20
N PHE A 45 2.59 -7.44 -6.99
CA PHE A 45 2.33 -8.18 -5.76
C PHE A 45 0.87 -8.65 -5.71
N VAL A 46 -0.09 -7.78 -6.00
CA VAL A 46 -1.52 -8.12 -6.03
C VAL A 46 -1.80 -9.21 -7.05
N ASP A 47 -1.28 -9.10 -8.27
CA ASP A 47 -1.51 -10.10 -9.31
C ASP A 47 -0.86 -11.43 -8.96
N ALA A 48 0.36 -11.44 -8.39
CA ALA A 48 0.97 -12.66 -7.89
C ALA A 48 0.12 -13.32 -6.79
N CYS A 49 -0.39 -12.56 -5.82
CA CYS A 49 -1.28 -13.07 -4.77
C CYS A 49 -2.61 -13.58 -5.33
N ARG A 50 -3.16 -12.94 -6.37
CA ARG A 50 -4.42 -13.34 -7.01
C ARG A 50 -4.30 -14.57 -7.89
N ASP A 51 -3.17 -14.74 -8.56
CA ASP A 51 -2.91 -15.86 -9.47
C ASP A 51 -2.44 -17.11 -8.71
N THR A 52 -1.81 -16.94 -7.55
CA THR A 52 -1.40 -18.04 -6.66
C THR A 52 -2.47 -18.43 -5.64
N GLY A 53 -3.28 -17.48 -5.19
CA GLY A 53 -4.27 -17.69 -4.13
C GLY A 53 -3.67 -17.68 -2.72
N TYR A 54 -2.44 -17.20 -2.56
CA TYR A 54 -1.79 -17.14 -1.26
C TYR A 54 -0.74 -16.04 -1.14
N ILE A 55 -0.38 -15.74 0.10
CA ILE A 55 0.68 -14.79 0.43
C ILE A 55 1.73 -15.51 1.26
N THR A 56 3.00 -15.42 0.83
CA THR A 56 4.15 -15.94 1.59
C THR A 56 4.95 -14.81 2.23
N PRO A 57 5.73 -15.09 3.29
CA PRO A 57 6.59 -14.10 3.91
C PRO A 57 7.60 -13.52 2.92
N ASP A 58 8.15 -14.35 2.03
CA ASP A 58 9.14 -13.93 1.01
C ASP A 58 8.53 -12.96 0.00
N MET A 59 7.30 -13.21 -0.48
CA MET A 59 6.61 -12.30 -1.39
C MET A 59 6.37 -10.94 -0.75
N TYR A 60 5.93 -10.91 0.51
CA TYR A 60 5.67 -9.68 1.23
C TYR A 60 6.97 -8.92 1.56
N MET A 61 8.03 -9.63 1.93
CA MET A 61 9.36 -9.06 2.16
C MET A 61 9.94 -8.47 0.88
N GLU A 62 9.87 -9.19 -0.24
CA GLU A 62 10.33 -8.69 -1.54
C GLU A 62 9.57 -7.42 -1.95
N PHE A 63 8.23 -7.45 -1.82
CA PHE A 63 7.38 -6.29 -2.08
C PHE A 63 7.80 -5.08 -1.23
N THR A 64 7.96 -5.28 0.08
CA THR A 64 8.35 -4.22 1.02
C THR A 64 9.74 -3.66 0.69
N ASN A 65 10.70 -4.51 0.36
CA ASN A 65 12.06 -4.09 -0.03
C ASN A 65 12.06 -3.27 -1.32
N ARG A 66 11.27 -3.67 -2.32
CA ARG A 66 11.17 -2.95 -3.60
C ARG A 66 10.49 -1.59 -3.43
N VAL A 67 9.41 -1.52 -2.67
CA VAL A 67 8.73 -0.25 -2.37
C VAL A 67 9.67 0.70 -1.61
N ASN A 68 10.38 0.21 -0.60
CA ASN A 68 11.34 1.01 0.18
C ASN A 68 12.60 1.39 -0.60
N SER A 69 12.93 0.71 -1.71
CA SER A 69 14.08 1.04 -2.56
C SER A 69 13.96 2.41 -3.25
N THR A 70 12.76 2.99 -3.30
CA THR A 70 12.52 4.35 -3.81
C THR A 70 13.06 5.45 -2.90
N GLY A 71 13.51 5.12 -1.68
CA GLY A 71 14.09 6.06 -0.72
C GLY A 71 13.08 6.79 0.16
N ASN A 72 11.78 6.58 -0.08
CA ASN A 72 10.72 7.06 0.80
C ASN A 72 10.29 5.95 1.77
N THR A 73 9.74 6.34 2.92
CA THR A 73 9.11 5.39 3.85
C THR A 73 7.64 5.27 3.52
N TYR A 74 7.09 4.05 3.58
CA TYR A 74 5.69 3.80 3.28
C TYR A 74 4.99 3.05 4.42
N THR A 75 3.70 3.32 4.55
CA THR A 75 2.73 2.53 5.30
C THR A 75 1.96 1.68 4.29
N ILE A 76 2.08 0.36 4.41
CA ILE A 76 1.36 -0.61 3.59
C ILE A 76 0.13 -1.03 4.39
N ARG A 77 -1.02 -1.20 3.74
CA ARG A 77 -2.23 -1.79 4.33
C ARG A 77 -2.75 -2.88 3.44
N LEU A 78 -2.92 -4.07 4.01
CA LEU A 78 -3.52 -5.22 3.33
C LEU A 78 -4.97 -5.36 3.76
N SER A 79 -5.84 -5.80 2.84
CA SER A 79 -7.23 -6.09 3.14
C SER A 79 -7.69 -7.26 2.28
N HIS A 80 -8.20 -8.29 2.95
CA HIS A 80 -8.77 -9.46 2.30
C HIS A 80 -10.26 -9.56 2.69
N ILE A 81 -11.14 -9.68 1.70
CA ILE A 81 -12.57 -9.84 1.90
C ILE A 81 -12.95 -11.23 1.43
N LYS A 82 -13.21 -12.10 2.41
CA LYS A 82 -13.61 -13.49 2.19
C LYS A 82 -15.12 -13.58 2.02
N ARG A 83 -15.56 -14.27 0.97
CA ARG A 83 -16.98 -14.59 0.76
C ARG A 83 -17.30 -15.91 1.47
N SER A 84 -18.15 -15.87 2.49
CA SER A 84 -18.65 -17.07 3.18
C SER A 84 -20.11 -17.32 2.85
N VAL A 85 -20.44 -18.58 2.52
CA VAL A 85 -21.81 -19.01 2.21
C VAL A 85 -22.29 -19.85 3.38
N ASN A 86 -23.20 -19.29 4.18
CA ASN A 86 -23.73 -19.94 5.37
C ASN A 86 -25.16 -20.45 5.11
N PRO A 87 -25.46 -21.72 5.38
CA PRO A 87 -26.83 -22.24 5.27
C PRO A 87 -27.74 -21.61 6.32
N ILE A 88 -28.93 -21.17 5.91
CA ILE A 88 -29.95 -20.65 6.84
C ILE A 88 -30.71 -21.85 7.43
N TYR A 89 -30.84 -21.86 8.76
CA TYR A 89 -31.65 -22.84 9.48
C TYR A 89 -32.85 -22.13 10.11
N LYS A 90 -34.05 -22.69 9.94
CA LYS A 90 -35.24 -22.25 10.68
C LYS A 90 -35.57 -23.29 11.74
N GLN A 91 -35.91 -22.80 12.94
CA GLN A 91 -36.36 -23.65 14.01
C GLN A 91 -37.84 -23.99 13.79
N ILE A 92 -38.13 -25.26 13.50
CA ILE A 92 -39.49 -25.77 13.38
C ILE A 92 -39.64 -26.83 14.47
N ASN A 93 -40.53 -26.59 15.44
CA ASN A 93 -40.81 -27.50 16.55
C ASN A 93 -39.55 -27.93 17.34
N GLY A 94 -38.63 -27.01 17.61
CA GLY A 94 -37.41 -27.27 18.41
C GLY A 94 -36.25 -27.93 17.65
N ASN A 95 -36.45 -28.38 16.40
CA ASN A 95 -35.39 -28.89 15.54
C ASN A 95 -34.95 -27.84 14.52
N LEU A 96 -33.64 -27.73 14.31
CA LEU A 96 -33.03 -26.91 13.27
C LEU A 96 -33.23 -27.61 11.92
N SER A 97 -34.14 -27.09 11.09
CA SER A 97 -34.34 -27.57 9.71
C SER A 97 -33.66 -26.63 8.73
N PHE A 98 -32.88 -27.18 7.80
CA PHE A 98 -32.25 -26.41 6.73
C PHE A 98 -33.33 -25.90 5.77
N THR A 99 -33.35 -24.60 5.49
CA THR A 99 -34.42 -23.99 4.68
C THR A 99 -34.19 -24.07 3.17
N GLY A 100 -33.03 -24.57 2.72
CA GLY A 100 -32.65 -24.53 1.31
C GLY A 100 -32.10 -23.18 0.85
N GLU A 101 -32.04 -22.20 1.76
CA GLU A 101 -31.54 -20.85 1.50
C GLU A 101 -30.13 -20.70 2.04
N TYR A 102 -29.31 -19.93 1.31
CA TYR A 102 -27.93 -19.63 1.68
C TYR A 102 -27.77 -18.12 1.86
N GLU A 103 -27.14 -17.70 2.94
CA GLU A 103 -26.74 -16.32 3.18
C GLU A 103 -25.28 -16.13 2.76
N ILE A 104 -25.02 -15.10 1.95
CA ILE A 104 -23.66 -14.72 1.56
C ILE A 104 -23.21 -13.60 2.50
N THR A 105 -22.22 -13.92 3.32
CA THR A 105 -21.57 -12.95 4.22
C THR A 105 -20.17 -12.62 3.71
N HIS A 106 -19.72 -11.39 3.98
CA HIS A 106 -18.39 -10.93 3.62
C HIS A 106 -17.60 -10.67 4.90
N ILE A 107 -16.55 -11.44 5.13
CA ILE A 107 -15.67 -11.30 6.29
C ILE A 107 -14.44 -10.54 5.84
N LYS A 108 -14.18 -9.38 6.46
CA LYS A 108 -13.00 -8.56 6.18
C LYS A 108 -11.88 -8.93 7.15
N TYR A 109 -10.76 -9.40 6.61
CA TYR A 109 -9.50 -9.57 7.31
C TYR A 109 -8.60 -8.38 7.05
N GLY A 110 -8.03 -7.83 8.12
CA GLY A 110 -7.13 -6.70 8.07
C GLY A 110 -5.67 -7.12 7.90
N GLU A 111 -4.80 -6.12 7.85
CA GLU A 111 -3.36 -6.31 7.78
C GLU A 111 -2.82 -7.12 8.97
N ASN A 112 -3.27 -6.83 10.19
CA ASN A 112 -2.80 -7.53 11.40
C ASN A 112 -3.09 -9.03 11.35
N ASP A 113 -4.25 -9.43 10.82
CA ASP A 113 -4.63 -10.83 10.70
C ASP A 113 -3.76 -11.56 9.68
N ILE A 114 -3.47 -10.90 8.56
CA ILE A 114 -2.63 -11.44 7.47
C ILE A 114 -1.17 -11.53 7.94
N LEU A 115 -0.65 -10.47 8.55
CA LEU A 115 0.73 -10.42 9.06
C LEU A 115 0.95 -11.37 10.22
N GLY A 116 -0.05 -11.58 11.08
CA GLY A 116 0.03 -12.56 12.17
C GLY A 116 0.22 -13.99 11.68
N VAL A 117 -0.29 -14.34 10.49
CA VAL A 117 -0.05 -15.64 9.85
C VAL A 117 1.35 -15.70 9.21
N LEU A 118 1.79 -14.62 8.58
CA LEU A 118 3.10 -14.54 7.90
C LEU A 118 4.29 -14.55 8.89
N TYR A 119 4.13 -13.86 10.02
CA TYR A 119 5.15 -13.65 11.04
C TYR A 119 4.61 -14.04 12.42
N PRO A 120 4.48 -15.35 12.71
CA PRO A 120 4.07 -15.80 14.03
C PRO A 120 5.16 -15.50 15.08
N ASP A 121 4.76 -15.28 16.34
CA ASP A 121 5.65 -14.93 17.45
C ASP A 121 6.74 -15.98 17.76
N ASN A 122 6.61 -17.20 17.23
CA ASN A 122 7.61 -18.25 17.33
C ASN A 122 8.42 -18.36 16.02
N PRO A 123 9.65 -17.78 15.95
CA PRO A 123 10.45 -17.70 14.72
C PRO A 123 11.17 -19.01 14.35
N THR A 124 10.80 -20.15 14.95
CA THR A 124 11.49 -21.44 14.76
C THR A 124 11.12 -22.14 13.45
N LEU A 125 10.12 -21.64 12.71
CA LEU A 125 9.64 -22.23 11.47
C LEU A 125 10.31 -21.59 10.24
N PRO A 126 10.84 -22.40 9.30
CA PRO A 126 11.40 -21.91 8.04
C PRO A 126 10.43 -21.00 7.28
N ALA A 127 10.96 -20.04 6.51
CA ALA A 127 10.14 -19.12 5.70
C ALA A 127 9.24 -19.82 4.67
N HIS A 128 9.61 -21.05 4.27
CA HIS A 128 8.89 -21.86 3.30
C HIS A 128 7.88 -22.86 3.91
N ASP A 129 7.66 -22.81 5.23
CA ASP A 129 6.67 -23.69 5.83
C ASP A 129 5.25 -23.29 5.40
N LYS A 130 4.41 -24.28 5.08
CA LYS A 130 3.03 -24.07 4.64
C LYS A 130 2.18 -23.39 5.72
N SER A 131 2.56 -23.54 6.99
CA SER A 131 1.90 -22.92 8.14
C SER A 131 2.04 -21.39 8.21
N ARG A 132 3.04 -20.82 7.54
CA ARG A 132 3.31 -19.37 7.48
C ARG A 132 2.73 -18.70 6.24
N ARG A 133 1.96 -19.44 5.46
CA ARG A 133 1.34 -18.98 4.22
C ARG A 133 -0.11 -18.58 4.50
N TYR A 134 -0.49 -17.38 4.09
CA TYR A 134 -1.87 -16.93 4.18
C TYR A 134 -2.61 -17.35 2.92
N ASP A 135 -3.55 -18.29 3.05
CA ASP A 135 -4.34 -18.81 1.93
C ASP A 135 -5.63 -18.00 1.72
N MET A 136 -5.97 -17.79 0.45
CA MET A 136 -7.19 -17.12 0.00
C MET A 136 -7.97 -18.05 -0.92
N SER A 137 -9.30 -17.97 -0.89
CA SER A 137 -10.15 -18.80 -1.74
C SER A 137 -10.46 -18.10 -3.06
N MET A 138 -10.73 -18.89 -4.11
CA MET A 138 -11.15 -18.35 -5.39
C MET A 138 -12.44 -17.52 -5.21
N GLY A 139 -12.47 -16.32 -5.78
CA GLY A 139 -13.63 -15.41 -5.67
C GLY A 139 -13.59 -14.44 -4.49
N ASP A 140 -12.61 -14.56 -3.60
CA ASP A 140 -12.34 -13.54 -2.58
C ASP A 140 -11.74 -12.27 -3.19
N LEU A 141 -11.84 -11.13 -2.50
CA LEU A 141 -11.27 -9.86 -2.95
C LEU A 141 -10.04 -9.51 -2.10
N PHE A 142 -8.94 -9.18 -2.77
CA PHE A 142 -7.71 -8.75 -2.14
C PHE A 142 -7.37 -7.31 -2.56
N PHE A 143 -7.00 -6.48 -1.58
CA PHE A 143 -6.63 -5.08 -1.77
C PHE A 143 -5.34 -4.75 -1.02
N VAL A 144 -4.51 -3.93 -1.64
CA VAL A 144 -3.27 -3.40 -1.11
C VAL A 144 -3.27 -1.90 -1.29
N GLU A 145 -3.05 -1.18 -0.20
CA GLU A 145 -2.90 0.26 -0.19
C GLU A 145 -1.50 0.62 0.30
N VAL A 146 -0.81 1.50 -0.41
CA VAL A 146 0.50 2.00 -0.04
C VAL A 146 0.45 3.51 0.02
N GLN A 147 0.85 4.05 1.16
CA GLN A 147 0.84 5.48 1.44
C GLN A 147 2.20 5.90 1.96
N ASN A 148 2.76 7.02 1.51
CA ASN A 148 4.00 7.53 2.09
C ASN A 148 3.81 7.91 3.58
N LYS A 149 4.79 7.55 4.41
CA LYS A 149 4.87 7.92 5.81
C LYS A 149 5.68 9.21 5.92
N GLY A 150 5.01 10.32 6.27
CA GLY A 150 5.62 11.64 6.35
C GLY A 150 5.71 12.34 4.99
N LYS A 151 6.57 13.36 4.87
CA LYS A 151 6.66 14.20 3.66
C LYS A 151 7.73 13.69 2.71
N THR A 152 7.44 13.72 1.41
CA THR A 152 8.46 13.54 0.37
C THR A 152 9.40 14.74 0.34
N MET A 153 10.57 14.59 -0.30
CA MET A 153 11.53 15.69 -0.45
C MET A 153 10.93 16.88 -1.19
N ALA A 154 10.12 16.64 -2.24
CA ALA A 154 9.44 17.71 -2.98
C ALA A 154 8.48 18.49 -2.08
N THR A 155 7.66 17.77 -1.29
CA THR A 155 6.71 18.37 -0.35
C THR A 155 7.44 19.16 0.73
N ALA A 156 8.54 18.63 1.28
CA ALA A 156 9.32 19.30 2.32
C ALA A 156 9.95 20.61 1.83
N VAL A 157 10.55 20.62 0.63
CA VAL A 157 11.14 21.82 0.03
C VAL A 157 10.05 22.84 -0.33
N ARG A 158 8.92 22.38 -0.86
CA ARG A 158 7.76 23.24 -1.17
C ARG A 158 7.18 23.90 0.07
N ASP A 159 7.01 23.13 1.13
CA ASP A 159 6.52 23.63 2.42
C ASP A 159 7.47 24.65 3.03
N MET A 160 8.79 24.42 2.94
CA MET A 160 9.82 25.37 3.37
C MET A 160 9.73 26.69 2.61
N ILE A 161 9.60 26.66 1.28
CA ILE A 161 9.54 27.88 0.45
C ILE A 161 8.24 28.66 0.65
N LEU A 162 7.11 27.95 0.79
CA LEU A 162 5.79 28.55 0.93
C LEU A 162 5.43 28.90 2.39
N PHE A 163 6.32 28.62 3.34
CA PHE A 163 6.05 28.73 4.78
C PHE A 163 4.74 28.03 5.18
N ARG A 164 4.52 26.83 4.63
CA ARG A 164 3.33 26.00 4.89
C ARG A 164 3.73 24.69 5.55
N ASN A 165 2.77 24.05 6.21
CA ASN A 165 2.91 22.73 6.77
C ASN A 165 1.80 21.83 6.18
N THR A 166 2.11 21.13 5.10
CA THR A 166 1.20 20.24 4.40
C THR A 166 1.35 18.81 4.94
N ASP A 167 0.24 18.19 5.35
CA ASP A 167 0.22 16.85 5.96
C ASP A 167 -0.37 15.77 5.03
N TYR A 168 -0.62 16.12 3.76
CA TYR A 168 -1.21 15.21 2.78
C TYR A 168 -0.16 14.25 2.20
N PRO A 169 -0.51 12.96 2.02
CA PRO A 169 0.37 12.00 1.37
C PRO A 169 0.56 12.38 -0.10
N ALA A 170 1.80 12.65 -0.52
CA ALA A 170 2.12 12.91 -1.91
C ALA A 170 2.03 11.63 -2.77
N ILE A 171 2.23 10.46 -2.17
CA ILE A 171 2.22 9.16 -2.85
C ILE A 171 1.16 8.27 -2.19
N PHE A 172 0.06 8.06 -2.91
CA PHE A 172 -1.01 7.16 -2.49
C PHE A 172 -1.40 6.23 -3.65
N VAL A 173 -1.17 4.94 -3.45
CA VAL A 173 -1.43 3.89 -4.44
C VAL A 173 -2.37 2.86 -3.85
N ARG A 174 -3.34 2.42 -4.64
CA ARG A 174 -4.24 1.31 -4.29
C ARG A 174 -4.34 0.36 -5.46
N ALA A 175 -4.05 -0.91 -5.20
CA ALA A 175 -4.19 -2.00 -6.15
C ALA A 175 -5.07 -3.09 -5.52
N GLY A 176 -5.81 -3.82 -6.33
CA GLY A 176 -6.63 -4.92 -5.81
C GLY A 176 -7.45 -5.60 -6.89
N GLY A 177 -8.11 -6.68 -6.51
CA GLY A 177 -8.99 -7.43 -7.39
C GLY A 177 -9.42 -8.77 -6.81
N MET A 178 -10.21 -9.48 -7.60
CA MET A 178 -10.66 -10.83 -7.26
C MET A 178 -9.54 -11.86 -7.43
N VAL A 179 -9.40 -12.74 -6.44
CA VAL A 179 -8.50 -13.90 -6.46
C VAL A 179 -9.00 -14.90 -7.50
N ARG A 180 -8.13 -15.28 -8.43
CA ARG A 180 -8.49 -16.09 -9.61
C ARG A 180 -8.27 -17.58 -9.40
N ASN A 181 -7.33 -17.92 -8.53
CA ASN A 181 -6.92 -19.30 -8.32
C ASN A 181 -6.77 -19.57 -6.82
N GLU A 182 -6.92 -20.83 -6.44
CA GLU A 182 -6.66 -21.34 -5.11
C GLU A 182 -5.62 -22.46 -5.23
N ALA A 183 -4.54 -22.36 -4.47
CA ALA A 183 -3.52 -23.41 -4.47
C ALA A 183 -3.90 -24.50 -3.47
N TYR A 184 -4.60 -25.52 -3.97
CA TYR A 184 -4.85 -26.82 -3.31
C TYR A 184 -3.62 -27.73 -3.33
#